data_AF-A0A8T7HMQ0-F1
#
_entry.id   AF-A0A8T7HMQ0-F1
#
_cell.length_a   1.000
_cell.length_b   1.000
_cell.length_c   1.000
_cell.angle_alpha   90.00
_cell.angle_beta   90.00
_cell.angle_gamma   90.00
#
_symmetry.space_group_name_H-M   'P 1'
#
loop_
_entity.id
_entity.type
_entity.pdbx_description
1 polymer ?
#
loop_
_entity_poly.entity_id
_entity_poly.type
_entity_poly.pdbx_seq_one_letter_code
_entity_poly.pdbx_strand_id
1 'polypeptide(L)'
;MNTKRRERLEVIYDLLVIVRDNHNGIKPTPLLRYSNLSPNSFSEYYQELLSKGFIKELLDSKEAKYITLTDKGFRYLEKYKYILEMLDEFEL
;
A
#
# COMPACT_ATOMS: atom_id res chain seq x y z
N MET A 1 9.70 21.00 7.19
CA MET A 1 8.97 19.80 6.71
C MET A 1 7.51 20.01 7.07
N ASN A 2 6.64 20.22 6.08
CA ASN A 2 5.22 20.49 6.33
C ASN A 2 4.60 19.30 7.05
N THR A 3 4.17 19.47 8.30
CA THR A 3 3.41 18.47 9.06
C THR A 3 1.97 18.44 8.58
N LYS A 4 1.75 18.25 7.27
CA LYS A 4 0.42 17.97 6.73
C LYS A 4 0.12 16.53 7.12
N ARG A 5 -1.01 16.30 7.81
CA ARG A 5 -1.47 14.96 8.15
C ARG A 5 -1.59 14.16 6.85
N ARG A 6 -0.93 12.99 6.77
CA ARG A 6 -1.06 12.10 5.60
C ARG A 6 -2.53 11.79 5.37
N GLU A 7 -2.98 12.04 4.15
CA GLU A 7 -4.36 11.78 3.76
C GLU A 7 -4.57 10.27 3.60
N ARG A 8 -5.80 9.80 3.82
CA ARG A 8 -6.11 8.37 3.79
C ARG A 8 -5.72 7.68 2.48
N LEU A 9 -5.88 8.37 1.35
CA LEU A 9 -5.54 7.85 0.03
C LEU A 9 -4.01 7.73 -0.15
N GLU A 10 -3.25 8.66 0.41
CA GLU A 10 -1.78 8.62 0.41
C GLU A 10 -1.27 7.42 1.20
N VAL A 11 -1.84 7.15 2.39
CA VAL A 11 -1.47 5.97 3.19
C VAL A 11 -1.74 4.65 2.46
N ILE A 12 -2.88 4.55 1.77
CA ILE A 12 -3.20 3.39 0.93
C ILE A 12 -2.18 3.27 -0.21
N TYR A 13 -1.89 4.37 -0.90
CA TYR A 13 -0.91 4.39 -1.98
C TYR A 13 0.47 3.94 -1.51
N ASP A 14 0.99 4.50 -0.42
CA ASP A 14 2.27 4.16 0.19
C ASP A 14 2.39 2.65 0.48
N LEU A 15 1.36 2.06 1.11
CA LEU A 15 1.34 0.63 1.41
C LEU A 15 1.42 -0.24 0.15
N LEU A 16 0.65 0.13 -0.89
CA LEU A 16 0.64 -0.61 -2.14
C LEU A 16 1.96 -0.45 -2.92
N VAL A 17 2.58 0.74 -2.86
CA VAL A 17 3.91 1.00 -3.43
C VAL A 17 4.96 0.11 -2.76
N ILE A 18 4.96 0.00 -1.42
CA ILE A 18 5.91 -0.87 -0.71
C ILE A 18 5.77 -2.32 -1.18
N VAL A 19 4.54 -2.83 -1.32
CA VAL A 19 4.33 -4.21 -1.82
C VAL A 19 4.87 -4.37 -3.23
N ARG A 20 4.55 -3.45 -4.15
CA ARG A 20 5.02 -3.47 -5.55
C ARG A 20 6.55 -3.47 -5.62
N ASP A 21 7.19 -2.56 -4.90
CA ASP A 21 8.64 -2.32 -4.98
C ASP A 21 9.44 -3.46 -4.32
N ASN A 22 8.80 -4.25 -3.46
CA ASN A 22 9.34 -5.52 -2.95
C ASN A 22 8.99 -6.68 -3.90
N HIS A 23 9.21 -6.51 -5.21
CA HIS A 23 8.94 -7.51 -6.25
C HIS A 23 7.52 -8.11 -6.20
N ASN A 24 6.54 -7.28 -5.84
CA ASN A 24 5.15 -7.69 -5.62
C ASN A 24 4.99 -8.85 -4.61
N GLY A 25 5.88 -8.96 -3.63
CA GLY A 25 5.89 -10.05 -2.65
C GLY A 25 6.60 -9.67 -1.36
N ILE A 26 5.84 -9.36 -0.31
CA ILE A 26 6.39 -8.96 0.99
C ILE A 26 5.70 -9.66 2.15
N LYS A 27 6.43 -9.96 3.22
CA LYS A 27 5.83 -10.49 4.46
C LYS A 27 5.09 -9.38 5.24
N PRO A 28 4.08 -9.70 6.06
CA PRO A 28 3.34 -8.70 6.84
C PRO A 28 4.22 -7.86 7.78
N THR A 29 5.19 -8.50 8.47
CA THR A 29 6.06 -7.80 9.43
C THR A 29 6.99 -6.77 8.78
N PRO A 30 7.71 -7.09 7.68
CA PRO A 30 8.42 -6.06 6.90
C PRO A 30 7.51 -4.95 6.37
N LEU A 31 6.30 -5.27 5.89
CA LEU A 31 5.37 -4.26 5.39
C LEU A 31 4.99 -3.23 6.47
N LEU A 32 4.63 -3.70 7.67
CA LEU A 32 4.39 -2.82 8.83
C LEU A 32 5.62 -1.93 9.10
N ARG A 33 6.82 -2.51 9.14
CA ARG A 33 8.06 -1.77 9.43
C ARG A 33 8.35 -0.67 8.40
N TYR A 34 8.06 -0.90 7.12
CA TYR A 34 8.27 0.09 6.06
C TYR A 34 7.16 1.14 5.98
N SER A 35 5.94 0.82 6.41
CA SER A 35 4.78 1.72 6.29
C SER A 35 4.87 3.02 7.10
N ASN A 36 5.76 3.07 8.10
CA ASN A 36 5.82 4.15 9.09
C ASN A 36 4.44 4.42 9.75
N LEU A 37 3.67 3.34 9.99
CA LEU A 37 2.39 3.35 10.69
C LEU A 37 2.54 2.73 12.08
N SER A 38 1.66 3.14 13.02
CA SER A 38 1.51 2.41 14.27
C SER A 38 0.91 1.01 13.99
N PRO A 39 1.15 0.01 14.86
CA PRO A 39 0.59 -1.33 14.67
C PRO A 39 -0.94 -1.35 14.51
N ASN A 40 -1.66 -0.50 15.27
CA ASN A 40 -3.11 -0.40 15.19
C ASN A 40 -3.57 0.17 13.85
N SER A 41 -2.98 1.30 13.41
CA SER A 41 -3.34 1.91 12.14
C SER A 41 -2.99 1.00 10.95
N PHE A 42 -1.83 0.34 11.02
CA PHE A 42 -1.47 -0.66 10.02
C PHE A 42 -2.50 -1.78 9.92
N SER A 43 -2.93 -2.35 11.06
CA SER A 43 -3.93 -3.42 11.08
C SER A 43 -5.24 -2.99 10.41
N GLU A 44 -5.72 -1.79 10.70
CA GLU A 44 -6.93 -1.22 10.09
C GLU A 44 -6.81 -1.11 8.56
N TYR A 45 -5.74 -0.47 8.07
CA TYR A 45 -5.51 -0.35 6.63
C TYR A 45 -5.28 -1.71 5.97
N TYR A 46 -4.51 -2.60 6.61
CA TYR A 46 -4.22 -3.93 6.09
C TYR A 46 -5.50 -4.74 5.87
N GLN A 47 -6.40 -4.76 6.86
CA GLN A 47 -7.70 -5.43 6.74
C GLN A 47 -8.60 -4.76 5.70
N GLU A 48 -8.53 -3.43 5.56
CA GLU A 48 -9.25 -2.74 4.52
C GLU A 48 -8.75 -3.13 3.11
N LEU A 49 -7.43 -3.17 2.91
CA LEU A 49 -6.83 -3.53 1.63
C LEU A 49 -7.16 -4.96 1.24
N LEU A 50 -7.16 -5.89 2.21
CA LEU A 50 -7.58 -7.27 2.02
C LEU A 50 -9.07 -7.37 1.68
N SER A 51 -9.94 -6.81 2.51
CA SER A 51 -11.40 -6.90 2.34
C SER A 51 -11.88 -6.26 1.04
N LYS A 52 -11.23 -5.18 0.60
CA LYS A 52 -11.52 -4.53 -0.68
C LYS A 52 -10.80 -5.17 -1.86
N GLY A 53 -9.94 -6.17 -1.63
CA GLY A 53 -9.24 -6.90 -2.68
C GLY A 53 -8.18 -6.08 -3.42
N PHE A 54 -7.56 -5.08 -2.78
CA PHE A 54 -6.37 -4.41 -3.32
C PHE A 54 -5.12 -5.27 -3.18
N ILE A 55 -5.06 -6.06 -2.12
CA ILE A 55 -4.00 -7.04 -1.85
C ILE A 55 -4.60 -8.42 -1.59
N LYS A 56 -3.76 -9.44 -1.66
CA LYS A 56 -4.09 -10.81 -1.25
C LYS A 56 -2.92 -11.43 -0.48
N GLU A 57 -3.23 -12.34 0.43
CA GLU A 57 -2.25 -13.20 1.10
C GLU A 57 -2.06 -14.49 0.29
N LEU A 58 -0.81 -14.92 0.16
CA LEU A 58 -0.40 -16.18 -0.43
C LEU A 58 0.56 -16.90 0.54
N LEU A 59 0.73 -18.21 0.36
CA LEU A 59 1.69 -19.02 1.11
C LEU A 59 2.87 -19.37 0.22
N ASP A 60 4.09 -19.21 0.74
CA ASP A 60 5.29 -19.68 0.06
C ASP A 60 5.48 -21.20 0.24
N SER A 61 6.54 -21.75 -0.37
CA SER A 61 6.89 -23.17 -0.24
C SER A 61 7.14 -23.66 1.19
N LYS A 62 7.29 -22.75 2.16
CA LYS A 62 7.54 -23.02 3.58
C LYS A 62 6.34 -22.63 4.45
N GLU A 63 5.16 -22.48 3.84
CA GLU A 63 3.92 -22.04 4.47
C GLU A 63 4.00 -20.64 5.12
N ALA A 64 5.00 -19.83 4.75
CA ALA A 64 5.07 -18.47 5.24
C ALA A 64 4.16 -17.56 4.41
N LYS A 65 3.35 -16.77 5.11
CA LYS A 65 2.47 -15.78 4.48
C LYS A 65 3.27 -14.65 3.82
N TYR A 66 2.92 -14.34 2.58
CA TYR A 66 3.36 -13.14 1.88
C TYR A 66 2.17 -12.45 1.22
N ILE A 67 2.36 -11.17 0.93
CA ILE A 67 1.34 -10.25 0.42
C ILE A 67 1.73 -9.86 -0.99
N THR A 68 0.75 -9.88 -1.88
CA THR A 68 0.89 -9.42 -3.28
C THR A 68 -0.24 -8.48 -3.64
N LEU A 69 -0.01 -7.56 -4.56
CA LEU A 69 -1.07 -6.77 -5.18
C LEU A 69 -1.98 -7.65 -6.04
N THR A 70 -3.24 -7.27 -6.12
CA THR A 70 -4.17 -7.75 -7.16
C THR A 70 -4.18 -6.77 -8.34
N ASP A 71 -4.87 -7.12 -9.43
CA ASP A 71 -5.11 -6.19 -10.55
C ASP A 71 -5.85 -4.91 -10.10
N LYS A 72 -6.65 -4.99 -9.03
CA LYS A 72 -7.29 -3.81 -8.44
C LYS A 72 -6.28 -2.95 -7.70
N GLY A 73 -5.31 -3.56 -6.99
CA GLY A 73 -4.18 -2.88 -6.37
C GLY A 73 -3.34 -2.11 -7.38
N PHE A 74 -2.94 -2.76 -8.47
CA PHE A 74 -2.18 -2.10 -9.54
C PHE A 74 -2.94 -0.93 -10.18
N ARG A 75 -4.22 -1.10 -10.51
CA ARG A 75 -5.04 -0.01 -11.05
C ARG A 75 -5.19 1.17 -10.10
N TYR A 76 -5.20 0.92 -8.79
CA TYR A 76 -5.22 2.02 -7.81
C TYR A 76 -3.93 2.83 -7.88
N LEU A 77 -2.77 2.16 -7.92
CA LEU A 77 -1.47 2.82 -8.04
C LEU A 77 -1.38 3.70 -9.29
N GLU A 78 -1.84 3.20 -10.43
CA GLU A 78 -1.86 3.95 -11.69
C GLU A 78 -2.72 5.22 -11.59
N LYS A 79 -3.95 5.08 -11.08
CA LYS A 79 -4.88 6.21 -10.96
C LYS A 79 -4.41 7.26 -9.96
N TYR A 80 -3.87 6.82 -8.82
CA TYR A 80 -3.37 7.75 -7.82
C TYR A 80 -2.12 8.48 -8.31
N LYS A 81 -1.22 7.78 -9.02
CA LYS A 81 -0.08 8.40 -9.68
C LYS A 81 -0.51 9.48 -10.68
N TYR A 82 -1.51 9.20 -11.50
CA TYR A 82 -2.08 10.19 -12.42
C TYR A 82 -2.63 11.44 -11.69
N ILE A 83 -3.31 11.25 -10.55
CA ILE A 83 -3.77 12.38 -9.73
C ILE A 83 -2.59 13.22 -9.22
N LEU A 84 -1.51 12.59 -8.75
CA LEU A 84 -0.31 13.31 -8.30
C LEU A 84 0.33 14.10 -9.45
N GLU A 85 0.46 13.50 -10.62
CA GLU A 85 1.00 14.16 -11.83
C GLU A 85 0.13 15.35 -12.24
N MET A 86 -1.20 15.21 -12.18
CA MET A 86 -2.11 16.34 -12.43
C MET A 86 -1.92 17.45 -11.39
N LEU A 87 -1.86 17.14 -10.10
CA LEU A 87 -1.68 18.16 -9.06
C LEU A 87 -0.37 18.93 -9.25
N ASP A 88 0.71 18.22 -9.61
CA ASP A 88 2.01 18.81 -9.92
C ASP A 88 1.92 19.73 -11.16
N GLU A 89 1.25 19.29 -12.23
CA GLU A 89 1.01 20.08 -13.44
C GLU A 89 0.25 21.39 -13.16
N PHE A 90 -0.71 21.37 -12.22
CA PHE A 90 -1.51 22.54 -11.84
C PHE A 90 -0.91 23.35 -10.67
N GLU A 91 0.29 23.02 -10.19
CA GLU A 91 0.97 23.66 -9.05
C GLU A 91 0.12 23.69 -7.75
N LEU A 92 -0.65 22.62 -7.49
CA LEU A 92 -1.60 22.51 -6.36
C LEU A 92 -1.10 21.72 -5.14
#